data_AF-A0A1C5JGZ9-F1
#
_entry.id   AF-A0A1C5JGZ9-F1
#
_cell.length_a   1.000
_cell.length_b   1.000
_cell.length_c   1.000
_cell.angle_alpha   90.00
_cell.angle_beta   90.00
_cell.angle_gamma   90.00
#
_symmetry.space_group_name_H-M   'P 1'
#
loop_
_entity.id
_entity.type
_entity.pdbx_description
1 polymer ?
#
loop_
_entity_poly.entity_id
_entity_poly.type
_entity_poly.pdbx_seq_one_letter_code
_entity_poly.pdbx_strand_id
1 'polypeptide(L)'
;MNSPAGTADEVLSLCTALRGAKGLLGLTEAEEPDLLEHVARAPQAARATPLDLAGVDTQVRAIRYLLVEVADGGVSAFMADTAARILGDGIGRLFF
;
A
#
# COMPACT_ATOMS: atom_id res chain seq x y z
N MET A 1 -16.92 -6.31 -1.06
CA MET A 1 -16.25 -6.71 0.19
C MET A 1 -15.37 -7.91 -0.15
N ASN A 2 -14.04 -7.76 -0.06
CA ASN A 2 -13.11 -8.85 -0.31
C ASN A 2 -13.13 -9.83 0.86
N SER A 3 -12.99 -11.12 0.56
CA SER A 3 -12.81 -12.14 1.59
C SER A 3 -11.48 -11.89 2.33
N PRO A 4 -11.36 -12.24 3.63
CA PRO A 4 -10.12 -12.06 4.39
C PRO A 4 -8.87 -12.65 3.70
N ALA A 5 -9.02 -13.83 3.09
CA ALA A 5 -7.95 -14.45 2.30
C ALA A 5 -7.56 -13.61 1.06
N GLY A 6 -8.55 -13.01 0.38
CA GLY A 6 -8.32 -12.14 -0.77
C GLY A 6 -7.57 -10.85 -0.39
N THR A 7 -7.94 -10.22 0.73
CA THR A 7 -7.24 -9.04 1.24
C THR A 7 -5.76 -9.34 1.56
N ALA A 8 -5.48 -10.49 2.15
CA ALA A 8 -4.09 -10.87 2.47
C ALA A 8 -3.23 -11.03 1.20
N ASP A 9 -3.75 -11.71 0.19
CA ASP A 9 -3.04 -11.90 -1.09
C ASP A 9 -2.81 -10.58 -1.83
N GLU A 10 -3.80 -9.69 -1.84
CA GLU A 10 -3.68 -8.36 -2.46
C GLU A 10 -2.60 -7.51 -1.78
N VAL A 11 -2.55 -7.50 -0.45
CA VAL A 11 -1.51 -6.78 0.33
C VAL A 11 -0.12 -7.34 0.02
N LEU A 12 0.03 -8.67 -0.02
CA LEU A 12 1.30 -9.31 -0.34
C LEU A 12 1.77 -8.97 -1.76
N SER A 13 0.84 -8.94 -2.72
CA SER A 13 1.12 -8.58 -4.10
C SER A 13 1.57 -7.12 -4.22
N LEU A 14 0.86 -6.19 -3.60
CA LEU A 14 1.24 -4.76 -3.55
C LEU A 14 2.63 -4.58 -2.93
N CYS A 15 2.89 -5.18 -1.77
CA CYS A 15 4.19 -5.06 -1.10
C CYS A 15 5.35 -5.63 -1.93
N THR A 16 5.10 -6.72 -2.66
CA THR A 16 6.10 -7.30 -3.58
C THR A 16 6.37 -6.36 -4.74
N ALA A 17 5.32 -5.80 -5.35
CA ALA A 17 5.43 -4.84 -6.44
C ALA A 17 6.19 -3.57 -6.02
N LEU A 18 5.89 -3.03 -4.83
CA LEU A 18 6.57 -1.84 -4.29
C LEU A 18 8.06 -2.05 -4.07
N ARG A 19 8.47 -3.22 -3.54
CA ARG A 19 9.89 -3.55 -3.40
C ARG A 19 10.59 -3.65 -4.76
N GLY A 20 9.93 -4.23 -5.75
CA GLY A 20 10.47 -4.36 -7.11
C GLY A 20 10.55 -3.02 -7.86
N ALA A 21 9.62 -2.11 -7.58
CA ALA A 21 9.52 -0.82 -8.25
C ALA A 21 10.20 0.33 -7.50
N LYS A 22 10.86 0.08 -6.36
CA LYS A 22 11.41 1.10 -5.46
C LYS A 22 12.15 2.24 -6.16
N GLY A 23 13.09 1.91 -7.06
CA GLY A 23 13.88 2.90 -7.81
C GLY A 23 13.10 3.69 -8.88
N LEU A 24 11.85 3.31 -9.14
CA LEU A 24 10.93 3.97 -10.09
C LEU A 24 9.88 4.82 -9.37
N LEU A 25 9.80 4.77 -8.04
CA LEU A 25 8.82 5.51 -7.25
C LEU A 25 9.17 6.99 -7.13
N GLY A 26 10.39 7.41 -7.45
CA GLY A 26 10.82 8.81 -7.32
C GLY A 26 10.81 9.30 -5.88
N LEU A 27 11.14 8.42 -4.92
CA LEU A 27 11.34 8.76 -3.52
C LEU A 27 12.80 9.14 -3.28
N THR A 28 13.03 10.06 -2.34
CA THR A 28 14.38 10.39 -1.87
C THR A 28 14.92 9.32 -0.91
N GLU A 29 16.23 9.36 -0.64
CA GLU A 29 16.86 8.49 0.37
C GLU A 29 16.29 8.66 1.78
N ALA A 30 15.63 9.80 2.07
CA ALA A 30 15.01 10.06 3.36
C ALA A 30 13.61 9.45 3.49
N GLU A 31 12.86 9.33 2.38
CA GLU A 31 11.47 8.86 2.37
C GLU A 31 11.36 7.37 2.05
N GLU A 32 12.33 6.83 1.33
CA GLU A 32 12.39 5.41 0.99
C GLU A 32 12.34 4.49 2.24
N PRO A 33 13.06 4.76 3.33
CA PRO A 33 12.97 3.95 4.54
C PRO A 33 11.57 3.90 5.15
N ASP A 34 10.85 5.03 5.12
CA ASP A 34 9.49 5.15 5.66
C ASP A 34 8.50 4.28 4.86
N LEU A 35 8.58 4.33 3.52
CA LEU A 35 7.79 3.43 2.68
C LEU A 35 8.13 1.97 2.97
N LEU A 36 9.41 1.63 3.08
CA LEU A 36 9.85 0.26 3.32
C LEU A 36 9.42 -0.29 4.68
N GLU A 37 9.32 0.56 5.71
CA GLU A 37 8.79 0.20 7.02
C GLU A 37 7.32 -0.26 6.91
N HIS A 38 6.48 0.53 6.24
CA HIS A 38 5.08 0.16 6.03
C HIS A 38 4.93 -1.07 5.12
N VAL A 39 5.75 -1.18 4.07
CA VAL A 39 5.82 -2.35 3.18
C VAL A 39 6.32 -3.61 3.90
N ALA A 40 7.05 -3.48 5.01
CA ALA A 40 7.45 -4.61 5.86
C ALA A 40 6.35 -5.00 6.86
N ARG A 41 5.60 -4.03 7.40
CA ARG A 41 4.54 -4.25 8.39
C ARG A 41 3.21 -4.71 7.80
N ALA A 42 2.81 -4.25 6.62
CA ALA A 42 1.54 -4.64 6.00
C ALA A 42 1.43 -6.18 5.79
N PRO A 43 2.47 -6.88 5.31
CA PRO A 43 2.47 -8.34 5.25
C PRO A 43 2.37 -9.04 6.61
N GLN A 44 2.87 -8.43 7.69
CA GLN A 44 2.79 -9.00 9.04
C GLN A 44 1.34 -8.98 9.52
N ALA A 45 0.66 -7.84 9.38
CA ALA A 45 -0.76 -7.71 9.70
C ALA A 45 -1.64 -8.64 8.84
N ALA A 46 -1.30 -8.75 7.55
CA ALA A 46 -2.01 -9.61 6.59
C ALA A 46 -1.85 -11.12 6.88
N ARG A 47 -0.81 -11.53 7.61
CA ARG A 47 -0.54 -12.93 7.98
C ARG A 47 -0.92 -13.26 9.42
N ALA A 48 -1.34 -12.28 10.21
CA ALA A 48 -1.79 -12.51 11.58
C ALA A 48 -2.98 -13.49 11.58
N THR A 49 -3.10 -14.27 12.66
CA THR A 49 -4.24 -15.17 12.87
C THR A 49 -4.90 -14.86 14.22
N PRO A 50 -6.11 -14.28 14.23
CA PRO A 50 -6.91 -13.84 13.07
C PRO A 50 -6.26 -12.68 12.30
N LEU A 51 -6.66 -12.50 11.04
CA LEU A 51 -6.20 -11.41 10.16
C LEU A 51 -6.38 -10.05 10.87
N ASP A 52 -5.29 -9.28 10.99
CA ASP A 52 -5.32 -7.95 11.57
C ASP A 52 -5.74 -6.91 10.53
N LEU A 53 -7.06 -6.77 10.35
CA LEU A 53 -7.65 -5.83 9.39
C LEU A 53 -7.31 -4.37 9.70
N ALA A 54 -7.24 -3.99 10.98
CA ALA A 54 -6.92 -2.62 11.38
C ALA A 54 -5.45 -2.29 11.10
N GLY A 55 -4.56 -3.24 11.37
CA GLY A 55 -3.15 -3.15 10.99
C GLY A 55 -2.99 -3.04 9.48
N VAL A 56 -3.68 -3.89 8.69
CA VAL A 56 -3.67 -3.80 7.22
C VAL A 56 -4.13 -2.43 6.74
N ASP A 57 -5.29 -1.94 7.19
CA ASP A 57 -5.81 -0.62 6.78
C ASP A 57 -4.82 0.49 7.10
N THR A 58 -4.26 0.50 8.32
CA THR A 58 -3.27 1.50 8.75
C THR A 58 -2.04 1.51 7.84
N GLN A 59 -1.45 0.35 7.58
CA GLN A 59 -0.22 0.29 6.76
C GLN A 59 -0.50 0.62 5.29
N VAL A 60 -1.61 0.15 4.72
CA VAL A 60 -1.97 0.41 3.33
C VAL A 60 -2.34 1.89 3.12
N ARG A 61 -2.97 2.56 4.09
CA ARG A 61 -3.18 4.02 4.05
C ARG A 61 -1.88 4.79 4.06
N ALA A 62 -0.93 4.43 4.92
CA ALA A 62 0.37 5.08 4.98
C ALA A 62 1.16 4.90 3.67
N ILE A 63 1.17 3.67 3.13
CA ILE A 63 1.73 3.38 1.80
C ILE A 63 1.08 4.29 0.74
N ARG A 64 -0.25 4.36 0.70
CA ARG A 64 -0.96 5.20 -0.27
C ARG A 64 -0.60 6.68 -0.11
N TYR A 65 -0.51 7.19 1.12
CA TYR A 65 -0.12 8.57 1.37
C TYR A 65 1.27 8.87 0.79
N LEU A 66 2.27 8.04 1.09
CA LEU A 66 3.62 8.21 0.56
C LEU A 66 3.66 8.15 -0.97
N LEU A 67 2.85 7.28 -1.57
CA LEU A 67 2.76 7.16 -3.02
C LEU A 67 2.06 8.34 -3.71
N VAL A 68 1.16 9.05 -3.02
CA VAL A 68 0.40 10.17 -3.59
C VAL A 68 1.05 11.52 -3.32
N GLU A 69 1.49 11.73 -2.08
CA GLU A 69 1.89 13.05 -1.59
C GLU A 69 3.41 13.26 -1.62
N VAL A 70 4.19 12.17 -1.71
CA VAL A 70 5.66 12.21 -1.56
C VAL A 70 6.39 11.71 -2.80
N ALA A 71 5.92 10.61 -3.38
CA ALA A 71 6.55 9.96 -4.53
C ALA A 71 6.33 10.72 -5.86
N ASP A 72 7.40 11.13 -6.54
CA ASP A 72 7.36 11.85 -7.83
C ASP A 72 7.63 10.95 -9.06
N GLY A 73 7.63 9.62 -8.87
CA GLY A 73 7.90 8.65 -9.94
C GLY A 73 6.66 8.28 -10.75
N GLY A 74 6.80 8.08 -12.06
CA GLY A 74 5.66 7.82 -12.96
C GLY A 74 4.83 6.56 -12.65
N VAL A 75 5.34 5.63 -11.84
CA VAL A 75 4.60 4.43 -11.40
C VAL A 75 3.92 4.61 -10.03
N SER A 76 4.18 5.70 -9.29
CA SER A 76 3.66 5.92 -7.93
C SER A 76 2.13 5.98 -7.91
N ALA A 77 1.53 6.72 -8.86
CA ALA A 77 0.08 6.85 -9.00
C ALA A 77 -0.62 5.49 -9.25
N PHE A 78 -0.01 4.60 -10.02
CA PHE A 78 -0.55 3.26 -10.27
C PHE A 78 -0.52 2.38 -9.01
N MET A 79 0.56 2.46 -8.23
CA MET A 79 0.67 1.76 -6.95
C MET A 79 -0.29 2.33 -5.91
N ALA A 80 -0.48 3.66 -5.90
CA ALA A 80 -1.45 4.33 -5.04
C ALA A 80 -2.90 3.93 -5.33
N ASP A 81 -3.27 3.78 -6.60
CA ASP A 81 -4.58 3.26 -7.01
C ASP A 81 -4.77 1.81 -6.55
N THR A 82 -3.73 0.98 -6.68
CA THR A 82 -3.77 -0.40 -6.17
C THR A 82 -3.98 -0.43 -4.65
N ALA A 83 -3.29 0.42 -3.90
CA ALA A 83 -3.51 0.56 -2.46
C ALA A 83 -4.94 1.05 -2.13
N ALA A 84 -5.49 1.99 -2.91
CA ALA A 84 -6.87 2.46 -2.73
C ALA A 84 -7.89 1.34 -2.92
N ARG A 85 -7.71 0.45 -3.89
CA ARG A 85 -8.60 -0.70 -4.11
C ARG A 85 -8.60 -1.66 -2.93
N ILE A 86 -7.44 -1.91 -2.32
CA ILE A 86 -7.30 -2.77 -1.12
C ILE A 86 -8.05 -2.17 0.07
N LEU A 87 -8.00 -0.85 0.24
CA LEU A 87 -8.76 -0.13 1.28
C LEU A 87 -10.27 -0.13 1.03
N GLY A 88 -10.72 -0.58 -0.15
CA GLY A 88 -12.11 -0.41 -0.58
C GLY A 88 -12.45 1.03 -0.99
N ASP A 89 -11.44 1.88 -1.16
CA ASP A 89 -11.54 3.30 -1.54
C ASP A 89 -11.56 3.49 -3.08
N GLY A 90 -11.87 2.45 -3.85
CA GLY A 90 -11.86 2.46 -5.32
C GLY A 90 -12.72 3.56 -5.94
N ILE A 91 -12.16 4.21 -6.97
CA ILE A 91 -12.71 5.23 -7.88
C ILE A 91 -14.24 5.36 -7.80
N GLY A 92 -14.70 6.44 -7.15
CA GLY A 92 -16.13 6.75 -6.97
C GLY A 92 -16.44 7.70 -5.80
N ARG A 93 -15.48 8.00 -4.92
CA ARG A 93 -15.62 9.00 -3.86
C ARG A 93 -14.59 10.12 -3.99
N LEU A 94 -14.55 10.73 -5.18
CA LEU A 94 -14.15 12.13 -5.29
C LEU A 94 -15.31 12.92 -4.65
N PHE A 95 -15.17 13.27 -3.38
CA PHE A 95 -15.98 14.35 -2.81
C PHE A 95 -15.51 15.63 -3.49
N PHE A 96 -16.28 16.08 -4.49
CA PHE A 96 -16.34 17.48 -4.91
C PHE A 96 -17.15 18.27 -3.89
#